data_AF-A0A662ESK5-F1
#
_entry.id   AF-A0A662ESK5-F1
#
_cell.length_a   1.000
_cell.length_b   1.000
_cell.length_c   1.000
_cell.angle_alpha   90.00
_cell.angle_beta   90.00
_cell.angle_gamma   90.00
#
_symmetry.space_group_name_H-M   'P 1'
#
loop_
_entity.id
_entity.type
_entity.pdbx_description
1 polymer ?
#
loop_
_entity_poly.entity_id
_entity_poly.type
_entity_poly.pdbx_seq_one_letter_code
_entity_poly.pdbx_strand_id
1 'polypeptide(L)' 'ADPEKRPNYKGGNMKNVGLIVLFIVLGIGMAETASPQISVDEPVYDFGEILEGLAVVHTFVLQNIGE' A
#
# COMPACT_ATOMS: atom_id res chain seq x y z
N ALA A 1 44.05 24.96 -23.99
CA ALA A 1 42.77 25.01 -23.25
C ALA A 1 42.88 26.15 -22.25
N ASP A 2 41.97 27.11 -22.31
CA ASP A 2 41.98 28.29 -21.44
C ASP A 2 41.69 27.87 -19.98
N PRO A 3 42.61 28.09 -19.03
CA PRO A 3 42.47 27.67 -17.64
C PRO A 3 41.42 28.46 -16.85
N GLU A 4 40.90 29.58 -17.37
CA GLU A 4 39.95 30.44 -16.64
C GLU A 4 38.48 30.22 -17.00
N LYS A 5 38.18 29.36 -17.98
CA LYS A 5 36.79 29.11 -18.38
C LYS A 5 36.08 28.16 -17.41
N ARG A 6 35.75 28.66 -16.21
CA ARG A 6 34.91 27.92 -15.25
C ARG A 6 33.50 27.76 -15.83
N PRO A 7 32.91 26.55 -15.84
CA PRO A 7 31.55 26.35 -16.30
C PRO A 7 30.58 27.18 -15.44
N ASN A 8 29.79 28.03 -16.10
CA ASN A 8 28.75 28.82 -15.45
C ASN A 8 27.58 27.90 -15.09
N TYR A 9 27.57 27.43 -13.85
CA TYR A 9 26.42 26.71 -13.30
C TYR A 9 25.30 27.70 -13.01
N LYS A 10 24.34 27.77 -13.93
CA LYS A 10 23.08 28.48 -13.71
C LYS A 10 22.32 27.74 -12.62
N GLY A 11 22.45 28.18 -11.37
CA GLY A 11 21.82 27.58 -10.21
C GLY A 11 20.32 27.42 -10.44
N GLY A 12 19.85 26.17 -10.46
CA GLY A 12 18.44 25.86 -10.58
C GLY A 12 17.65 26.56 -9.47
N ASN A 13 16.51 27.16 -9.83
CA ASN A 13 15.69 27.94 -8.90
C ASN A 13 15.27 27.06 -7.72
N MET A 14 15.79 27.31 -6.52
CA MET A 14 15.59 26.46 -5.33
C MET A 14 14.12 26.22 -4.99
N LYS A 15 13.25 27.17 -5.36
CA LYS A 15 11.80 27.06 -5.23
C LYS A 15 11.23 25.93 -6.08
N ASN A 16 11.74 25.77 -7.31
CA ASN A 16 11.33 24.71 -8.23
C ASN A 16 11.87 23.35 -7.77
N VAL A 17 13.08 23.31 -7.19
CA VAL A 17 13.66 22.09 -6.63
C VAL A 17 12.85 21.62 -5.42
N GLY A 18 12.48 22.52 -4.51
CA GLY A 18 11.62 22.19 -3.37
C GLY A 18 10.24 21.68 -3.81
N LEU A 19 9.66 22.28 -4.85
CA LEU A 19 8.38 21.85 -5.41
C LEU A 19 8.46 20.43 -6.01
N ILE A 20 9.53 20.14 -6.76
CA ILE A 20 9.76 18.82 -7.36
C ILE A 20 9.94 17.76 -6.27
N VAL A 21 10.73 18.05 -5.24
CA VAL A 21 10.94 17.13 -4.11
C VAL A 21 9.63 16.87 -3.37
N LEU A 22 8.80 17.90 -3.16
CA LEU A 22 7.48 17.75 -2.56
C LEU A 22 6.58 16.81 -3.38
N PHE A 23 6.52 16.99 -4.70
CA PHE A 23 5.72 16.11 -5.56
C PHE A 23 6.24 14.67 -5.60
N ILE A 24 7.55 14.46 -5.52
CA ILE A 24 8.14 13.12 -5.43
C ILE A 24 7.75 12.43 -4.12
N VAL A 25 7.86 13.12 -2.98
CA VAL A 25 7.49 12.57 -1.67
C VAL A 25 6.00 12.23 -1.60
N LEU A 26 5.14 13.10 -2.15
CA LEU A 26 3.71 12.85 -2.23
C LEU A 26 3.37 11.69 -3.17
N GLY A 27 4.09 11.54 -4.29
CA GLY A 27 3.88 10.46 -5.25
C GLY A 27 4.26 9.08 -4.73
N ILE A 28 5.30 8.97 -3.91
CA ILE A 28 5.73 7.68 -3.31
C ILE A 28 4.70 7.17 -2.29
N GLY A 29 4.00 8.06 -1.60
CA GLY A 29 2.96 7.70 -0.62
C GLY A 29 1.67 7.14 -1.22
N MET A 30 1.49 7.22 -2.54
CA MET A 30 0.27 6.77 -3.25
C MET A 30 0.43 5.45 -4.01
N ALA A 31 1.58 4.77 -3.86
CA ALA A 31 1.73 3.43 -4.39
C ALA A 31 0.96 2.44 -3.51
N GLU A 32 -0.35 2.32 -3.76
CA GLU A 32 -1.16 1.27 -3.14
C GLU A 32 -0.65 -0.08 -3.63
N THR A 33 -0.24 -0.92 -2.68
CA THR A 33 0.28 -2.25 -2.99
C THR A 33 -0.90 -3.13 -3.37
N ALA A 34 -0.93 -3.64 -4.60
CA ALA A 34 -1.81 -4.74 -4.99
C ALA A 34 -1.50 -5.91 -4.05
N SER A 35 -2.29 -6.04 -3.00
CA SER A 35 -2.15 -7.05 -1.98
C SER A 35 -3.23 -8.11 -2.21
N PRO A 36 -2.94 -9.40 -1.92
CA PRO A 36 -3.98 -10.41 -1.98
C PRO A 36 -5.15 -10.02 -1.09
N GLN A 37 -6.36 -9.98 -1.67
CA GLN A 37 -7.58 -9.68 -0.92
C GLN A 37 -8.47 -10.91 -0.88
N ILE A 38 -9.01 -11.19 0.30
CA ILE A 38 -10.00 -12.24 0.51
C ILE A 38 -11.24 -11.64 1.18
N SER A 39 -12.42 -12.12 0.78
CA SER A 39 -13.68 -11.87 1.47
C SER A 39 -14.09 -13.10 2.26
N VAL A 40 -14.68 -12.87 3.43
CA VAL A 40 -15.33 -13.90 4.24
C VAL A 40 -16.71 -13.36 4.61
N ASP A 41 -17.77 -14.08 4.25
CA ASP A 41 -19.15 -13.62 4.45
C ASP A 41 -19.49 -13.47 5.94
N GLU A 42 -19.08 -14.45 6.75
CA GLU A 42 -19.24 -14.46 8.19
C GLU A 42 -17.85 -14.67 8.84
N PRO A 43 -17.12 -13.59 9.15
CA PRO A 43 -15.74 -13.69 9.66
C PRO A 43 -15.65 -14.25 11.08
N VAL A 44 -16.78 -14.27 11.80
CA VAL A 44 -16.90 -14.77 13.16
C VAL A 44 -18.18 -15.58 13.26
N TYR A 45 -18.06 -16.84 13.67
CA TYR A 45 -19.20 -17.71 13.93
C TYR A 45 -19.26 -18.08 15.41
N ASP A 46 -20.42 -17.87 16.03
CA ASP A 46 -20.72 -18.31 17.39
C ASP A 46 -21.46 -19.65 17.35
N PHE A 47 -20.84 -20.68 17.92
CA PHE A 47 -21.42 -22.01 18.02
C PHE A 47 -22.52 -22.11 19.08
N GLY A 48 -22.62 -21.13 19.99
CA GLY A 48 -23.59 -21.10 21.07
C GLY A 48 -23.42 -22.27 22.05
N GLU A 49 -24.54 -22.79 22.54
CA GLU A 49 -24.58 -23.92 23.46
C GLU A 49 -24.58 -25.25 22.68
N ILE A 50 -23.57 -26.08 22.93
CA ILE A 50 -23.40 -27.38 22.29
C ILE A 50 -23.67 -28.49 23.32
N LEU A 51 -24.49 -29.48 22.94
CA LEU A 51 -24.74 -30.65 23.78
C LEU A 51 -23.50 -31.55 23.82
N GLU A 52 -23.17 -32.04 25.02
CA GLU A 52 -22.03 -32.95 25.20
C GLU A 52 -22.17 -34.23 24.36
N GLY A 53 -21.07 -34.63 23.72
CA GLY A 53 -21.01 -35.83 22.88
C GLY A 53 -21.48 -35.64 21.43
N LEU A 54 -21.96 -34.46 21.04
CA LEU A 54 -22.36 -34.13 19.68
C LEU A 54 -21.29 -33.33 18.92
N ALA A 55 -21.06 -33.72 17.67
CA ALA A 55 -20.19 -32.97 16.76
C ALA A 55 -21.02 -31.94 15.98
N VAL A 56 -20.57 -30.69 15.99
CA VAL A 56 -21.12 -29.61 15.16
C VAL A 56 -20.03 -29.12 14.23
N VAL A 57 -20.38 -28.97 12.95
CA VAL A 57 -19.45 -28.57 11.88
C VAL A 57 -19.98 -27.29 11.25
N HIS A 58 -19.14 -26.26 11.21
CA HIS A 58 -19.38 -25.03 10.48
C HIS A 58 -18.33 -24.91 9.37
N THR A 59 -18.76 -24.43 8.19
CA THR A 59 -17.88 -24.25 7.03
C THR A 59 -17.86 -22.79 6.65
N PHE A 60 -16.68 -22.17 6.69
CA PHE A 60 -16.47 -20.83 6.16
C PHE A 60 -16.27 -20.88 4.65
N VAL A 61 -16.87 -19.92 3.95
CA VAL A 61 -16.61 -19.68 2.54
C VAL A 61 -15.67 -18.50 2.43
N LEU A 62 -14.53 -18.73 1.79
CA LEU A 62 -13.54 -17.71 1.50
C LEU A 62 -13.55 -17.45 -0.01
N GLN A 63 -13.66 -16.19 -0.39
CA GLN A 63 -13.57 -15.77 -1.78
C GLN A 63 -12.28 -14.99 -1.99
N ASN A 64 -11.49 -15.37 -3.00
CA ASN A 64 -10.41 -14.51 -3.48
C ASN A 64 -11.03 -13.35 -4.28
N ILE A 65 -10.85 -12.13 -3.79
CA ILE A 65 -11.39 -10.90 -4.38
C ILE A 65 -10.28 -9.93 -4.81
N GLY A 66 -9.01 -10.38 -4.79
CA GLY A 66 -7.91 -9.60 -5.36
C GLY A 66 -8.06 -9.45 -6.88
N GLU A 67 -7.56 -8.34 -7.42
CA GLU A 67 -7.41 -8.10 -8.87
C GLU A 67 -6.11 -8.68 -9.43
#